data_AF-A0A1Q8QYE2-F1
#
_entry.id   AF-A0A1Q8QYE2-F1
#
_cell.length_a   1.000
_cell.length_b   1.000
_cell.length_c   1.000
_cell.angle_alpha   90.00
_cell.angle_beta   90.00
_cell.angle_gamma   90.00
#
_symmetry.space_group_name_H-M   'P 1'
#
loop_
_entity.id
_entity.type
_entity.pdbx_description
1 polymer ?
#
loop_
_entity_poly.entity_id
_entity_poly.type
_entity_poly.pdbx_seq_one_letter_code
_entity_poly.pdbx_strand_id
1 'polypeptide(L)'
;MDGIALVFLLAVVVEKVVEVFKDIVYAIPFFPDKFRPLTLEVLSLVCGLFLAFQSNIDAFQLLNVKISTPMIGVGITGLVIGKGANFAHDFFHTVGKNQKRGLV
;
A
#
# COMPACT_ATOMS: atom_id res chain seq x y z
N MET A 1 9.54 -15.28 5.82
CA MET A 1 8.49 -14.36 6.30
C MET A 1 7.25 -14.65 5.49
N ASP A 2 6.08 -14.75 6.11
CA ASP A 2 4.83 -14.91 5.36
C ASP A 2 4.67 -13.73 4.42
N GLY A 3 4.39 -13.97 3.13
CA GLY A 3 4.34 -12.89 2.13
C GLY A 3 3.35 -11.78 2.51
N ILE A 4 2.24 -12.14 3.17
CA ILE A 4 1.25 -11.18 3.70
C ILE A 4 1.88 -10.29 4.78
N ALA A 5 2.71 -10.86 5.66
CA ALA A 5 3.43 -10.08 6.67
C ALA A 5 4.43 -9.11 6.03
N LEU A 6 5.02 -9.46 4.88
CA LEU A 6 5.88 -8.55 4.12
C LEU A 6 5.09 -7.40 3.50
N VAL A 7 3.91 -7.66 2.91
CA VAL A 7 3.03 -6.57 2.43
C VAL A 7 2.68 -5.62 3.58
N PHE A 8 2.33 -6.17 4.74
CA PHE A 8 1.98 -5.37 5.91
C PHE A 8 3.18 -4.54 6.42
N LEU A 9 4.36 -5.15 6.52
CA LEU A 9 5.59 -4.44 6.89
C LEU A 9 5.85 -3.26 5.95
N LEU A 10 5.78 -3.48 4.63
CA LEU A 10 5.98 -2.42 3.65
C LEU A 10 4.94 -1.30 3.79
N ALA A 11 3.68 -1.64 4.06
CA ALA A 11 2.62 -0.66 4.25
C ALA A 11 2.86 0.20 5.51
N VAL A 12 3.36 -0.40 6.60
CA VAL A 12 3.77 0.33 7.82
C VAL A 12 4.93 1.26 7.51
N VAL A 13 5.93 0.79 6.76
CA VAL A 13 7.09 1.61 6.37
C VAL A 13 6.64 2.82 5.55
N VAL A 14 5.78 2.64 4.55
CA VAL A 14 5.26 3.76 3.75
C VAL A 14 4.50 4.76 4.63
N GLU A 15 3.63 4.28 5.50
CA GLU A 15 2.84 5.16 6.38
C GLU A 15 3.76 6.01 7.29
N LYS A 16 4.80 5.41 7.88
CA LYS A 16 5.76 6.13 8.71
C LYS A 16 6.66 7.07 7.94
N VAL A 17 7.08 6.70 6.72
CA VAL A 17 7.85 7.61 5.85
C VAL A 17 7.01 8.83 5.50
N VAL A 18 5.76 8.64 5.06
CA VAL A 18 4.87 9.74 4.67
C VAL A 18 4.50 10.63 5.85
N GLU A 19 4.32 10.06 7.04
CA GLU A 19 4.12 10.80 8.29
C GLU A 19 5.30 11.73 8.59
N VAL A 20 6.54 11.27 8.44
CA VAL A 20 7.73 12.12 8.60
C VAL A 20 7.81 13.20 7.52
N PHE A 21 7.50 12.85 6.26
CA PHE A 21 7.47 13.83 5.16
C PHE A 21 6.42 14.92 5.37
N LYS A 22 5.29 14.57 5.96
CA LYS A 22 4.24 15.52 6.32
C LYS A 22 4.80 16.63 7.19
N ASP A 23 5.50 16.30 8.27
CA ASP A 23 6.06 17.32 9.18
C ASP A 23 7.00 18.28 8.46
N ILE A 24 7.81 17.78 7.52
CA ILE A 24 8.71 18.59 6.68
C ILE A 24 7.91 19.52 5.77
N VAL A 25 6.87 19.01 5.08
CA VAL A 25 6.02 19.82 4.18
C VAL A 25 5.25 20.89 4.95
N TYR A 26 4.88 20.63 6.20
CA TYR A 26 4.19 21.60 7.05
C TYR A 26 5.15 22.69 7.57
N ALA A 27 6.44 22.40 7.73
CA ALA A 27 7.45 23.38 8.10
C ALA A 27 7.79 24.37 6.97
N ILE A 28 7.41 24.09 5.71
CA ILE A 28 7.72 24.94 4.55
C ILE A 28 6.58 25.96 4.32
N PRO A 29 6.83 27.28 4.49
CA PRO A 29 5.82 28.32 4.34
C PRO A 29 5.42 28.61 2.87
N PHE A 30 6.15 28.07 1.89
CA PHE A 30 5.94 28.31 0.47
C PHE A 30 4.87 27.40 -0.18
N PHE A 31 4.41 26.34 0.52
CA PHE A 31 3.46 25.39 -0.05
C PHE A 31 2.00 25.81 0.21
N PRO A 32 1.16 25.96 -0.84
CA PRO A 32 -0.26 26.24 -0.67
C PRO A 32 -0.98 25.07 0.02
N ASP A 33 -1.75 25.37 1.07
CA ASP A 33 -2.50 24.38 1.87
C ASP A 33 -3.37 23.44 1.03
N LYS A 34 -3.91 23.94 -0.07
CA LYS A 34 -4.79 23.20 -0.97
C LYS A 34 -4.09 22.02 -1.67
N PHE A 35 -2.77 22.10 -1.89
CA PHE A 35 -2.01 21.07 -2.61
C PHE A 35 -1.24 20.12 -1.68
N ARG A 36 -1.07 20.46 -0.40
CA ARG A 36 -0.40 19.59 0.58
C ARG A 36 -0.98 18.16 0.67
N PRO A 37 -2.30 17.94 0.75
CA PRO A 37 -2.82 16.58 0.85
C PRO A 37 -2.55 15.76 -0.42
N LEU A 38 -2.64 16.40 -1.59
CA LEU A 38 -2.38 15.75 -2.87
C LEU A 38 -0.91 15.33 -3.00
N THR A 39 0.03 16.18 -2.59
CA THR A 39 1.46 15.86 -2.69
C THR A 39 1.85 14.69 -1.79
N LEU A 40 1.33 14.65 -0.56
CA LEU A 40 1.57 13.54 0.36
C LEU A 40 0.95 12.24 -0.12
N GLU A 41 -0.27 12.29 -0.68
CA GLU A 41 -0.93 11.11 -1.21
C GLU A 41 -0.19 10.55 -2.44
N VAL A 42 0.22 11.41 -3.37
CA VAL A 42 1.03 10.98 -4.54
C VAL A 42 2.37 10.41 -4.09
N LEU A 43 3.05 11.04 -3.13
CA LEU A 43 4.30 10.52 -2.56
C LEU A 43 4.09 9.12 -1.97
N SER A 44 3.03 8.94 -1.18
CA SER A 44 2.68 7.66 -0.57
C SER A 44 2.45 6.57 -1.61
N LEU A 45 1.69 6.87 -2.66
CA LEU A 45 1.40 5.93 -3.74
C LEU A 45 2.66 5.58 -4.55
N VAL A 46 3.50 6.57 -4.86
CA VAL A 46 4.76 6.34 -5.58
C VAL A 46 5.72 5.49 -4.73
N CYS A 47 5.85 5.77 -3.44
CA CYS A 47 6.65 4.95 -2.52
C CYS A 47 6.13 3.51 -2.44
N GLY A 48 4.82 3.32 -2.29
CA GLY A 48 4.19 2.00 -2.25
C GLY A 48 4.42 1.21 -3.54
N LEU A 49 4.21 1.83 -4.70
CA LEU A 49 4.48 1.23 -6.00
C LEU A 49 5.97 0.85 -6.14
N PHE A 50 6.86 1.78 -5.82
CA PHE A 50 8.30 1.55 -5.91
C PHE A 50 8.72 0.35 -5.07
N LEU A 51 8.30 0.30 -3.80
CA LEU A 51 8.63 -0.82 -2.90
C LEU A 51 8.02 -2.14 -3.36
N ALA A 52 6.80 -2.14 -3.89
CA ALA A 52 6.16 -3.36 -4.39
C ALA A 52 6.85 -3.92 -5.63
N PHE A 53 7.18 -3.05 -6.59
CA PHE A 53 7.94 -3.46 -7.79
C PHE A 53 9.35 -3.92 -7.44
N GLN A 54 10.04 -3.20 -6.54
CA GLN A 54 11.39 -3.56 -6.09
C GLN A 54 11.41 -4.90 -5.34
N SER A 55 10.36 -5.18 -4.55
CA SER A 55 10.22 -6.43 -3.80
C SER A 55 9.56 -7.55 -4.60
N ASN A 56 9.11 -7.25 -5.83
CA ASN A 56 8.34 -8.14 -6.71
C ASN A 56 7.16 -8.84 -6.02
N ILE A 57 6.47 -8.12 -5.11
CA ILE A 57 5.41 -8.72 -4.30
C ILE A 57 4.04 -8.60 -4.95
N ASP A 58 3.33 -9.72 -5.03
CA ASP A 58 1.96 -9.80 -5.55
C ASP A 58 1.01 -10.39 -4.48
N ALA A 59 0.25 -9.52 -3.82
CA ALA A 59 -0.74 -9.89 -2.82
C ALA A 59 -1.84 -10.81 -3.38
N PHE A 60 -2.17 -10.71 -4.67
CA PHE A 60 -3.20 -11.56 -5.28
C PHE A 60 -2.72 -12.99 -5.41
N GLN A 61 -1.46 -13.20 -5.80
CA GLN A 61 -0.84 -14.53 -5.80
C GLN A 61 -0.80 -15.12 -4.38
N LEU A 62 -0.43 -14.30 -3.39
CA LEU A 62 -0.43 -14.72 -1.97
C LEU A 62 -1.82 -15.14 -1.48
N LEU A 63 -2.87 -14.55 -2.04
CA LEU A 63 -4.27 -14.85 -1.75
C LEU A 63 -4.88 -15.90 -2.70
N ASN A 64 -4.08 -16.57 -3.53
CA ASN A 64 -4.53 -17.53 -4.56
C ASN A 64 -5.53 -16.95 -5.59
N VAL A 65 -5.53 -15.63 -5.79
CA VAL A 65 -6.30 -14.96 -6.84
C VAL A 65 -5.46 -14.91 -8.12
N LYS A 66 -5.93 -15.59 -9.17
CA LYS A 66 -5.24 -15.61 -10.46
C LYS A 66 -5.49 -14.32 -11.24
N ILE A 67 -4.46 -13.48 -11.36
CA ILE A 67 -4.44 -12.34 -12.27
C ILE A 67 -3.63 -12.74 -13.52
N SER A 68 -4.20 -12.53 -14.71
CA SER A 68 -3.55 -12.92 -15.98
C SER A 68 -2.22 -12.22 -16.23
N THR A 69 -2.03 -11.02 -15.69
CA THR A 69 -0.83 -10.21 -15.87
C THR A 69 -0.16 -9.95 -14.51
N PRO A 70 0.95 -10.65 -14.17
CA PRO A 70 1.63 -10.54 -12.87
C PRO A 70 2.04 -9.10 -12.50
N MET A 71 2.45 -8.29 -13.47
CA MET A 71 2.80 -6.87 -13.23
C MET A 71 1.61 -6.05 -12.72
N ILE A 72 0.38 -6.39 -13.09
CA ILE A 72 -0.82 -5.72 -12.59
C ILE A 72 -1.04 -6.09 -11.11
N GLY A 73 -0.82 -7.35 -10.74
CA GLY A 73 -0.91 -7.80 -9.35
C GLY A 73 0.08 -7.07 -8.45
N VAL A 74 1.35 -6.95 -8.90
CA VAL A 74 2.39 -6.16 -8.21
C VAL A 74 2.02 -4.68 -8.12
N GLY A 75 1.54 -4.08 -9.22
CA GLY A 75 1.11 -2.69 -9.23
C GLY A 75 -0.04 -2.40 -8.25
N ILE A 76 -1.09 -3.22 -8.26
CA ILE A 76 -2.21 -3.05 -7.32
C ILE A 76 -1.74 -3.29 -5.89
N THR A 77 -0.87 -4.28 -5.65
CA THR A 77 -0.25 -4.49 -4.32
C THR A 77 0.51 -3.25 -3.85
N GLY A 78 1.23 -2.59 -4.75
CA GLY A 78 1.89 -1.31 -4.47
C GLY A 78 0.93 -0.18 -4.14
N LEU A 79 -0.25 -0.12 -4.76
CA LEU A 79 -1.29 0.85 -4.38
C LEU A 79 -1.87 0.56 -2.99
N VAL A 80 -2.06 -0.72 -2.64
CA VAL A 80 -2.51 -1.13 -1.30
C VAL A 80 -1.47 -0.73 -0.25
N ILE A 81 -0.19 -1.04 -0.48
CA ILE A 81 0.92 -0.63 0.37
C ILE A 81 0.99 0.90 0.46
N GLY A 82 0.82 1.58 -0.67
CA GLY A 82 0.84 3.04 -0.81
C GLY A 82 -0.28 3.76 -0.06
N LYS A 83 -1.39 3.08 0.28
CA LYS A 83 -2.44 3.63 1.14
C LYS A 83 -2.15 3.48 2.63
N GLY A 84 -1.10 2.75 3.01
CA GLY A 84 -0.67 2.56 4.39
C GLY A 84 -1.19 1.28 5.03
N ALA A 85 -0.69 1.02 6.25
CA ALA A 85 -0.95 -0.22 6.99
C ALA A 85 -2.42 -0.34 7.40
N ASN A 86 -3.07 0.78 7.68
CA ASN A 86 -4.50 0.81 7.99
C ASN A 86 -5.35 0.25 6.84
N PHE A 87 -5.10 0.72 5.62
CA PHE A 87 -5.80 0.22 4.44
C PHE A 87 -5.41 -1.22 4.11
N ALA A 88 -4.13 -1.57 4.22
CA ALA A 88 -3.67 -2.95 3.99
C ALA A 88 -4.35 -3.93 4.96
N HIS A 89 -4.45 -3.58 6.25
CA HIS A 89 -5.14 -4.40 7.25
C HIS A 89 -6.60 -4.67 6.85
N ASP A 90 -7.35 -3.62 6.54
CA ASP A 90 -8.76 -3.72 6.16
C ASP A 90 -8.96 -4.52 4.86
N PHE A 91 -8.07 -4.32 3.90
CA PHE A 91 -8.06 -5.05 2.63
C PHE A 91 -7.92 -6.55 2.87
N PHE A 92 -6.87 -6.99 3.58
CA PHE A 92 -6.63 -8.40 3.85
C PHE A 92 -7.70 -9.02 4.76
N HIS A 93 -8.19 -8.27 5.75
CA HIS A 93 -9.28 -8.74 6.61
C HIS A 93 -10.57 -8.98 5.82
N THR A 94 -10.92 -8.07 4.90
CA THR A 94 -12.11 -8.19 4.04
C THR A 94 -12.00 -9.38 3.09
N VAL A 95 -10.84 -9.55 2.44
CA VAL A 95 -10.62 -10.68 1.53
C VAL A 95 -10.65 -12.01 2.29
N GLY A 96 -9.98 -12.11 3.44
CA GLY A 96 -9.98 -13.31 4.27
C GLY A 96 -11.37 -13.70 4.78
N LYS A 97 -12.22 -12.71 5.09
CA LYS A 97 -13.61 -12.95 5.51
C LYS A 97 -14.48 -13.51 4.38
N ASN A 98 -14.30 -13.03 3.16
CA ASN A 98 -15.08 -13.50 2.01
C ASN A 98 -14.68 -14.90 1.54
N GLN A 99 -13.40 -15.27 1.65
CA GLN A 99 -12.95 -16.64 1.35
C GLN A 99 -13.62 -17.68 2.25
N LYS A 100 -13.84 -17.36 3.53
CA LYS A 100 -14.55 -18.23 4.48
C LYS A 100 -16.05 -18.38 4.20
N ARG A 101 -16.67 -17.43 3.48
CA ARG A 101 -18.11 -17.45 3.15
C ARG A 101 -18.43 -18.15 1.83
N GLY A 102 -17.46 -18.31 0.93
CA GLY A 102 -17.61 -19.09 -0.31
C GLY A 102 -17.40 -20.59 -0.16
N LEU A 103 -17.10 -21.06 1.07
CA LEU A 103 -16.90 -22.46 1.43
C LEU A 103 -18.03 -22.99 2.34
N VAL A 104 -19.14 -22.27 2.45
CA VAL A 104 -20.36 -22.68 3.16
C VAL A 104 -21.50 -22.84 2.16
#